data_AF-M5S133-F1
#
_entry.id   AF-M5S133-F1
#
_cell.length_a   1.000
_cell.length_b   1.000
_cell.length_c   1.000
_cell.angle_alpha   90.00
_cell.angle_beta   90.00
_cell.angle_gamma   90.00
#
_symmetry.space_group_name_H-M   'P 1'
#
loop_
_entity.id
_entity.type
_entity.pdbx_description
1 polymer ?
#
loop_
_entity_poly.entity_id
_entity_poly.type
_entity_poly.pdbx_seq_one_letter_code
_entity_poly.pdbx_strand_id
1 'polypeptide(L)'
;MRVLMFAAVLNLLAGCSRHDPTEPITNEQLLLRSQSAMHFTTVQMPGTRNQAPNPVSQGDMQRLIGTLHPIDRVSPNPLLGDCYTLSYQAGMDPTWVRVRIGDGKLAFEWDDIVYVGGDPSTFLDIVEEIRSTPDTDE
;
A
#
# COMPACT_ATOMS: atom_id res chain seq x y z
N MET A 1 53.49 9.01 -30.46
CA MET A 1 52.26 9.31 -31.24
C MET A 1 51.24 8.24 -30.85
N ARG A 2 50.27 8.49 -29.96
CA ARG A 2 48.89 8.99 -30.24
C ARG A 2 48.40 8.46 -31.59
N VAL A 3 47.36 7.62 -31.67
CA VAL A 3 45.95 7.98 -31.39
C VAL A 3 45.15 6.76 -30.88
N LEU A 4 44.47 6.93 -29.75
CA LEU A 4 43.31 6.14 -29.31
C LEU A 4 42.10 6.50 -30.19
N MET A 5 41.29 5.53 -30.61
CA MET A 5 39.93 5.80 -31.05
C MET A 5 38.96 4.84 -30.35
N PHE A 6 38.22 5.43 -29.39
CA PHE A 6 37.10 4.83 -28.67
C PHE A 6 35.88 4.75 -29.59
N ALA A 7 35.24 3.58 -29.68
CA ALA A 7 33.86 3.46 -30.14
C ALA A 7 32.97 3.18 -28.93
N ALA A 8 32.33 4.23 -28.43
CA ALA A 8 31.29 4.14 -27.40
C ALA A 8 29.97 3.77 -28.08
N VAL A 9 29.46 2.57 -27.79
CA VAL A 9 28.08 2.20 -28.13
C VAL A 9 27.18 2.72 -27.02
N LEU A 10 26.49 3.82 -27.31
CA LEU A 10 25.49 4.43 -26.46
C LEU A 10 24.17 3.66 -26.63
N ASN A 11 23.89 2.71 -25.73
CA ASN A 11 22.57 2.10 -25.62
C ASN A 11 21.64 3.08 -24.90
N LEU A 12 20.87 3.84 -25.67
CA LEU A 12 19.68 4.56 -25.22
C LEU A 12 18.55 3.53 -24.99
N LEU A 13 18.53 2.90 -23.82
CA LEU A 13 17.29 2.42 -23.25
C LEU A 13 16.75 3.55 -22.39
N ALA A 14 15.81 4.31 -22.95
CA ALA A 14 14.98 5.24 -22.22
C ALA A 14 14.26 4.45 -21.13
N GLY A 15 14.80 4.53 -19.91
CA GLY A 15 14.14 4.02 -18.73
C GLY A 15 12.78 4.70 -18.63
N CYS A 16 11.73 3.90 -18.56
CA CYS A 16 10.51 4.32 -17.89
C CYS A 16 10.96 4.80 -16.51
N SER A 17 10.96 6.11 -16.27
CA SER A 17 11.20 6.67 -14.94
C SER A 17 10.10 6.15 -14.03
N ARG A 18 10.32 4.97 -13.45
CA ARG A 18 9.65 4.51 -12.25
C ARG A 18 9.95 5.59 -11.23
N HIS A 19 8.94 6.36 -10.86
CA HIS A 19 9.05 7.29 -9.76
C HIS A 19 9.05 6.44 -8.49
N ASP A 20 10.16 5.71 -8.26
CA ASP A 20 10.36 4.98 -7.03
C ASP A 20 10.43 6.03 -5.93
N PRO A 21 9.55 6.00 -4.92
CA PRO A 21 9.71 6.88 -3.78
C PRO A 21 11.05 6.51 -3.13
N THR A 22 12.01 7.43 -3.25
CA THR A 22 13.37 7.22 -2.76
C THR A 22 13.45 7.24 -1.24
N GLU A 23 12.38 7.66 -0.55
CA GLU A 23 12.36 7.84 0.89
C GLU A 23 11.16 7.13 1.53
N PRO A 24 11.36 6.37 2.64
CA PRO A 24 10.26 5.79 3.39
C PRO A 24 9.29 6.84 3.91
N ILE A 25 8.00 6.52 3.92
CA ILE A 25 6.99 7.41 4.50
C ILE A 25 7.19 7.55 6.01
N THR A 26 6.98 8.75 6.55
CA THR A 26 7.01 9.00 7.99
C THR A 26 5.65 8.74 8.65
N ASN A 27 5.61 8.70 9.98
CA ASN A 27 4.36 8.59 10.74
C ASN A 27 3.42 9.77 10.50
N GLU A 28 3.97 10.99 10.39
CA GLU A 28 3.19 12.19 10.08
C GLU A 28 2.59 12.11 8.68
N GLN A 29 3.38 11.66 7.70
CA GLN A 29 2.89 11.47 6.33
C GLN A 29 1.81 10.39 6.27
N LEU A 30 1.99 9.27 6.96
CA LEU A 30 0.99 8.20 7.05
C LEU A 30 -0.32 8.72 7.67
N LEU A 31 -0.25 9.51 8.74
CA LEU A 31 -1.43 10.11 9.37
C LEU A 31 -2.14 11.11 8.44
N LEU A 32 -1.39 11.92 7.69
CA LEU A 32 -1.98 12.82 6.68
C LEU A 32 -2.69 12.02 5.57
N ARG A 33 -2.11 10.89 5.15
CA ARG A 33 -2.73 9.99 4.17
C ARG A 33 -4.01 9.38 4.70
N SER A 34 -4.07 8.95 5.96
CA SER A 34 -5.27 8.37 6.56
C SER A 34 -6.44 9.36 6.67
N GLN A 35 -6.19 10.67 6.55
CA GLN A 35 -7.19 11.73 6.62
C GLN A 35 -7.53 12.34 5.26
N SER A 36 -6.83 11.92 4.20
CA SER A 36 -7.01 12.47 2.86
C SER A 36 -8.36 12.05 2.25
N ALA A 37 -8.90 12.88 1.35
CA ALA A 37 -10.05 12.49 0.53
C ALA A 37 -9.66 11.31 -0.40
N MET A 38 -10.54 10.31 -0.51
CA MET A 38 -10.29 9.08 -1.26
C MET A 38 -11.50 8.71 -2.10
N HIS A 39 -11.25 8.14 -3.28
CA HIS A 39 -12.26 7.62 -4.19
C HIS A 39 -11.92 6.20 -4.61
N PHE A 40 -12.89 5.49 -5.18
CA PHE A 40 -12.73 4.12 -5.71
C PHE A 40 -12.08 3.17 -4.69
N THR A 41 -12.53 3.28 -3.44
CA THR A 41 -12.01 2.56 -2.27
C THR A 41 -12.50 1.12 -2.27
N THR A 42 -11.57 0.18 -2.30
CA THR A 42 -11.86 -1.26 -2.30
C THR A 42 -10.90 -2.03 -1.40
N VAL A 43 -11.39 -3.16 -0.86
CA VAL A 43 -10.62 -4.08 -0.04
C VAL A 43 -10.70 -5.49 -0.63
N GLN A 44 -9.54 -6.04 -0.99
CA GLN A 44 -9.39 -7.45 -1.32
C GLN A 44 -8.97 -8.22 -0.07
N MET A 45 -9.69 -9.29 0.25
CA MET A 45 -9.35 -10.17 1.38
C MET A 45 -8.28 -11.20 0.96
N PRO A 46 -7.50 -11.74 1.91
CA PRO A 46 -6.66 -12.91 1.67
C PRO A 46 -7.50 -14.06 1.10
N GLY A 47 -6.94 -14.79 0.13
CA GLY A 47 -7.54 -15.98 -0.47
C GLY A 47 -8.59 -15.69 -1.54
N THR A 48 -8.95 -14.42 -1.76
CA THR A 48 -10.04 -14.04 -2.67
C THR A 48 -9.55 -13.35 -3.94
N ARG A 49 -8.27 -13.46 -4.33
CA ARG A 49 -7.68 -12.80 -5.52
C ARG A 49 -8.42 -13.03 -6.85
N ASN A 50 -9.19 -14.10 -6.97
CA ASN A 50 -10.00 -14.41 -8.16
C ASN A 50 -11.44 -13.89 -8.08
N GLN A 51 -11.78 -13.16 -7.02
CA GLN A 51 -13.08 -12.53 -6.79
C GLN A 51 -12.94 -11.01 -7.00
N ALA A 52 -14.06 -10.33 -7.23
CA ALA A 52 -14.06 -8.87 -7.27
C ALA A 52 -13.65 -8.30 -5.90
N PRO A 53 -12.83 -7.23 -5.84
CA PRO A 53 -12.58 -6.50 -4.61
C PRO A 53 -13.88 -5.96 -4.00
N ASN A 54 -14.00 -5.96 -2.67
CA ASN A 54 -15.17 -5.43 -2.00
C ASN A 54 -15.11 -3.90 -2.01
N PRO A 55 -16.11 -3.18 -2.55
CA PRO A 55 -16.19 -1.74 -2.39
C PRO A 55 -16.39 -1.40 -0.91
N VAL A 56 -15.74 -0.33 -0.44
CA VAL A 56 -15.87 0.15 0.94
C VAL A 56 -16.07 1.66 0.95
N SER A 57 -16.63 2.20 2.04
CA SER A 57 -16.77 3.64 2.17
C SER A 57 -15.39 4.33 2.32
N GLN A 58 -15.34 5.64 2.01
CA GLN A 58 -14.15 6.45 2.29
C GLN A 58 -13.79 6.40 3.78
N GLY A 59 -14.79 6.47 4.67
CA GLY A 59 -14.57 6.45 6.12
C GLY A 59 -13.92 5.15 6.58
N ASP A 60 -14.35 4.01 6.04
CA ASP A 60 -13.76 2.70 6.37
C ASP A 60 -12.33 2.58 5.85
N MET A 61 -12.06 3.05 4.63
CA MET A 61 -10.69 3.07 4.11
C MET A 61 -9.78 3.96 4.97
N GLN A 62 -10.24 5.15 5.36
CA GLN A 62 -9.50 6.05 6.25
C GLN A 62 -9.21 5.39 7.61
N ARG A 63 -10.20 4.69 8.19
CA ARG A 63 -10.02 3.92 9.44
C ARG A 63 -8.99 2.81 9.25
N LEU A 64 -9.06 2.02 8.18
CA LEU A 64 -8.10 0.95 7.88
C LEU A 64 -6.67 1.49 7.75
N ILE A 65 -6.46 2.55 6.96
CA ILE A 65 -5.13 3.18 6.82
C ILE A 65 -4.65 3.75 8.15
N GLY A 66 -5.56 4.30 8.96
CA GLY A 66 -5.25 4.80 10.30
C GLY A 66 -4.66 3.74 11.24
N THR A 67 -5.09 2.48 11.12
CA THR A 67 -4.54 1.38 11.95
C THR A 67 -3.10 1.00 11.60
N LEU A 68 -2.57 1.45 10.46
CA LEU A 68 -1.17 1.21 10.07
C LEU A 68 -0.20 2.05 10.92
N HIS A 69 -0.71 3.11 11.57
CA HIS A 69 0.06 3.97 12.45
C HIS A 69 0.08 3.44 13.91
N PRO A 70 1.21 3.55 14.64
CA PRO A 70 2.49 4.07 14.17
C PRO A 70 3.29 3.00 13.41
N ILE A 71 4.10 3.45 12.46
CA ILE A 71 5.26 2.73 11.92
C ILE A 71 6.29 2.63 13.03
N ASP A 72 6.65 1.41 13.41
CA ASP A 72 7.71 1.13 14.36
C ASP A 72 9.08 1.06 13.65
N ARG A 73 9.11 0.46 12.45
CA ARG A 73 10.33 0.30 11.65
C ARG A 73 10.04 -0.02 10.18
N VAL A 74 11.05 0.25 9.33
CA VAL A 74 11.13 -0.29 7.97
C VAL A 74 11.71 -1.71 8.01
N SER A 75 11.14 -2.62 7.23
CA SER A 75 11.61 -3.99 7.06
C SER A 75 12.37 -4.12 5.73
N PRO A 76 13.58 -4.71 5.73
CA PRO A 76 14.28 -5.04 4.48
C PRO A 76 13.71 -6.28 3.78
N ASN A 77 12.80 -7.01 4.45
CA ASN A 77 12.22 -8.23 3.91
C ASN A 77 10.95 -7.90 3.12
N PRO A 78 10.76 -8.54 1.95
CA PRO A 78 9.55 -8.35 1.15
C PRO A 78 8.31 -8.90 1.87
N LEU A 79 7.14 -8.36 1.53
CA LEU A 79 5.88 -8.85 2.08
C LEU A 79 5.44 -10.13 1.35
N LEU A 80 5.68 -11.27 1.98
CA LEU A 80 5.39 -12.59 1.42
C LEU A 80 4.05 -13.17 1.92
N GLY A 81 3.42 -13.93 1.04
CA GLY A 81 2.21 -14.69 1.32
C GLY A 81 0.93 -13.94 0.93
N ASP A 82 -0.16 -14.39 1.53
CA ASP A 82 -1.47 -13.82 1.30
C ASP A 82 -1.67 -12.55 2.14
N CYS A 83 -2.32 -11.55 1.57
CA CYS A 83 -2.42 -10.21 2.17
C CYS A 83 -3.81 -9.65 1.91
N TYR A 84 -4.23 -8.74 2.79
CA TYR A 84 -5.25 -7.77 2.43
C TYR A 84 -4.65 -6.81 1.41
N THR A 85 -5.44 -6.39 0.42
CA THR A 85 -5.06 -5.30 -0.49
C THR A 85 -6.05 -4.19 -0.32
N LEU A 86 -5.58 -3.04 0.17
CA LEU A 86 -6.34 -1.80 0.24
C LEU A 86 -6.05 -1.01 -1.02
N SER A 87 -7.06 -0.72 -1.82
CA SER A 87 -6.89 0.05 -3.06
C SER A 87 -7.80 1.27 -3.02
N TYR A 88 -7.25 2.44 -3.34
CA TYR A 88 -8.00 3.68 -3.38
C TYR A 88 -7.30 4.69 -4.29
N GLN A 89 -8.01 5.74 -4.69
CA GLN A 89 -7.44 6.86 -5.42
C GLN A 89 -7.43 8.11 -4.54
N ALA A 90 -6.25 8.67 -4.30
CA ALA A 90 -6.07 9.93 -3.60
C ALA A 90 -5.34 10.92 -4.53
N GLY A 91 -6.09 11.82 -5.15
CA GLY A 91 -5.59 12.67 -6.24
C GLY A 91 -5.62 11.97 -7.59
N MET A 92 -4.55 12.11 -8.37
CA MET A 92 -4.48 11.60 -9.75
C MET A 92 -4.01 10.14 -9.84
N ASP A 93 -3.32 9.64 -8.80
CA ASP A 93 -2.67 8.34 -8.84
C ASP A 93 -3.43 7.31 -8.01
N PRO A 94 -3.70 6.11 -8.56
CA PRO A 94 -4.21 4.99 -7.78
C PRO A 94 -3.14 4.54 -6.79
N THR A 95 -3.55 4.28 -5.56
CA THR A 95 -2.72 3.79 -4.46
C THR A 95 -3.19 2.40 -4.06
N TRP A 96 -2.23 1.53 -3.76
CA TRP A 96 -2.44 0.20 -3.24
C TRP A 96 -1.53 -0.05 -2.04
N VAL A 97 -2.08 -0.64 -1.00
CA VAL A 97 -1.34 -1.01 0.20
C VAL A 97 -1.62 -2.47 0.48
N ARG A 98 -0.57 -3.29 0.53
CA ARG A 98 -0.72 -4.71 0.91
C ARG A 98 -0.46 -4.82 2.41
N VAL A 99 -1.39 -5.43 3.14
CA VAL A 99 -1.33 -5.54 4.60
C VAL A 99 -1.37 -7.00 4.99
N ARG A 100 -0.45 -7.42 5.85
CA ARG A 100 -0.40 -8.75 6.46
C ARG A 100 -0.39 -8.60 7.97
N ILE A 101 -1.18 -9.44 8.62
CA ILE A 101 -1.19 -9.53 10.08
C ILE A 101 -0.09 -10.51 10.48
N GLY A 102 0.82 -10.06 11.35
CA GLY A 102 1.89 -10.85 11.94
C GLY A 102 1.72 -11.02 13.45
N ASP A 103 2.80 -11.41 14.13
CA ASP A 103 2.85 -11.70 15.56
C ASP A 103 2.64 -10.43 16.42
N GLY A 104 1.39 -9.95 16.50
CA GLY A 104 1.01 -8.77 17.28
C GLY A 104 1.25 -7.42 16.60
N LYS A 105 1.63 -7.42 15.32
CA LYS A 105 1.83 -6.20 14.51
C LYS A 105 1.33 -6.40 13.08
N LEU A 106 1.08 -5.29 12.40
CA LEU A 106 0.87 -5.27 10.95
C LEU A 106 2.22 -5.17 10.25
N ALA A 107 2.38 -5.94 9.17
CA ALA A 107 3.41 -5.74 8.17
C ALA A 107 2.73 -5.27 6.90
N PHE A 108 3.13 -4.13 6.35
CA PHE A 108 2.46 -3.56 5.19
C PHE A 108 3.43 -3.00 4.17
N GLU A 109 3.09 -3.14 2.90
CA GLU A 109 3.88 -2.69 1.75
C GLU A 109 3.17 -1.50 1.12
N TRP A 110 3.90 -0.40 1.01
CA TRP A 110 3.44 0.84 0.39
C TRP A 110 4.56 1.37 -0.50
N ASP A 111 4.26 1.53 -1.78
CA ASP A 111 5.20 1.95 -2.83
C ASP A 111 6.52 1.14 -2.79
N ASP A 112 6.40 -0.18 -2.79
CA ASP A 112 7.51 -1.15 -2.76
C ASP A 112 8.39 -1.13 -1.49
N ILE A 113 8.01 -0.34 -0.46
CA ILE A 113 8.67 -0.32 0.85
C ILE A 113 7.80 -1.07 1.87
N VAL A 114 8.43 -1.97 2.64
CA VAL A 114 7.75 -2.74 3.68
C VAL A 114 7.97 -2.12 5.06
N TYR A 115 6.88 -1.91 5.78
CA TYR A 115 6.83 -1.34 7.11
C TYR A 115 6.31 -2.37 8.11
N VAL A 116 6.68 -2.21 9.37
CA VAL A 116 6.13 -2.97 10.50
C VAL A 116 5.65 -1.99 11.55
N GLY A 117 4.43 -2.17 12.04
CA GLY A 117 3.81 -1.27 13.00
C GLY A 117 2.32 -1.52 13.16
N GLY A 118 1.59 -0.50 13.61
CA GLY A 118 0.14 -0.48 13.63
C GLY A 118 -0.54 -1.35 14.69
N ASP A 119 -1.87 -1.43 14.57
CA ASP A 119 -2.79 -2.12 15.46
C ASP A 119 -3.57 -3.22 14.70
N PRO A 120 -3.13 -4.50 14.80
CA PRO A 120 -3.78 -5.59 14.08
C PRO A 120 -5.17 -5.94 14.60
N SER A 121 -5.45 -5.71 15.89
CA SER A 121 -6.77 -5.96 16.48
C SER A 121 -7.80 -5.01 15.88
N THR A 122 -7.51 -3.71 15.94
CA THR A 122 -8.42 -2.69 15.40
C THR A 122 -8.60 -2.85 13.88
N PHE A 123 -7.54 -3.24 13.16
CA PHE A 123 -7.65 -3.51 11.71
C PHE A 123 -8.63 -4.65 11.42
N LEU A 124 -8.55 -5.76 12.17
CA LEU A 124 -9.45 -6.90 12.01
C LEU A 124 -10.90 -6.55 12.36
N ASP A 125 -11.11 -5.79 13.42
CA ASP A 125 -12.45 -5.36 13.83
C ASP A 125 -13.13 -4.57 12.71
N ILE A 126 -12.42 -3.62 12.09
CA ILE A 126 -12.94 -2.85 10.95
C ILE A 126 -13.21 -3.76 9.74
N VAL A 127 -12.32 -4.71 9.44
CA VAL A 127 -12.53 -5.67 8.34
C VAL A 127 -13.80 -6.49 8.57
N GLU A 128 -14.07 -6.92 9.80
CA GLU A 128 -15.26 -7.71 10.11
C GLU A 128 -16.54 -6.87 10.08
N GLU A 129 -16.47 -5.60 10.50
CA GLU A 129 -17.56 -4.62 10.31
C GLU A 129 -17.92 -4.47 8.83
N ILE A 130 -16.91 -4.31 7.95
CA ILE A 130 -17.10 -4.21 6.50
C ILE A 130 -17.77 -5.47 5.96
N ARG A 131 -17.31 -6.66 6.36
CA ARG A 131 -17.89 -7.94 5.90
C ARG A 131 -19.32 -8.16 6.37
N SER A 132 -19.68 -7.57 7.49
CA SER A 132 -21.01 -7.70 8.10
C SER A 132 -22.01 -6.66 7.61
N THR A 133 -21.54 -5.64 6.88
CA THR A 133 -22.39 -4.61 6.31
C THR A 133 -23.04 -5.17 5.04
N PRO A 134 -24.36 -5.43 5.02
CA PRO A 134 -25.04 -5.90 3.82
C PRO A 134 -24.92 -4.84 2.73
N ASP A 135 -24.60 -5.26 1.49
CA ASP A 135 -24.60 -4.41 0.30
C ASP A 135 -25.90 -3.61 0.28
N THR A 136 -25.82 -2.34 0.70
CA THR A 136 -26.95 -1.43 0.62
C THR A 136 -26.73 -0.70 -0.69
N ASP A 137 -27.24 -1.30 -1.77
CA ASP A 137 -27.35 -0.66 -3.07
C ASP A 137 -28.09 0.69 -2.89
N GLU A 138 -27.37 1.81 -2.96
CA GLU A 138 -27.91 3.14 -3.27
C GLU A 138 -27.77 3.43 -4.76
#